data_AF-A0AAI8L4G9-F1
#
_entry.id   AF-A0AAI8L4G9-F1
#
_cell.length_a   1.000
_cell.length_b   1.000
_cell.length_c   1.000
_cell.angle_alpha   90.00
_cell.angle_beta   90.00
_cell.angle_gamma   90.00
#
_symmetry.space_group_name_H-M   'P 1'
#
loop_
_entity.id
_entity.type
_entity.pdbx_description
1 polymer ?
#
loop_
_entity_poly.entity_id
_entity_poly.type
_entity_poly.pdbx_seq_one_letter_code
_entity_poly.pdbx_strand_id
1 'polypeptide(L)'
;MRRVRPGAAASRGGSGNAVAKPAGEERTLTSVAAGDRFETKQPEDLPRLWHVTLSVSGEEAPLKEVRRALEQLAHDHPFLLTSRYANDHAEIRYWEEARDLHDAAAVALRLWGEHRQTAGLPPWEIVGLEVIDRQTYHQRIAEGYGPAPASPVGVHPY
;
A
#
# COMPACT_ATOMS: atom_id res chain seq x y z
N MET A 1 52.22 43.97 21.26
CA MET A 1 52.58 42.53 21.17
C MET A 1 52.07 42.03 19.82
N ARG A 2 52.84 41.84 18.74
CA ARG A 2 54.06 41.03 18.46
C ARG A 2 53.84 39.51 18.62
N ARG A 3 53.38 38.84 17.54
CA ARG A 3 54.01 37.69 16.82
C ARG A 3 52.99 37.14 15.81
N VAL A 4 53.21 37.18 14.48
CA VAL A 4 54.18 36.48 13.60
C VAL A 4 53.54 35.23 12.94
N ARG A 5 53.55 35.28 11.58
CA ARG A 5 53.28 34.30 10.49
C ARG A 5 54.11 32.98 10.62
N PRO A 6 54.21 32.01 9.65
CA PRO A 6 53.77 31.88 8.23
C PRO A 6 53.29 30.44 7.87
N GLY A 7 53.07 29.94 6.64
CA GLY A 7 53.26 30.32 5.23
C GLY A 7 52.47 29.30 4.36
N ALA A 8 52.49 29.20 3.03
CA ALA A 8 53.24 29.77 1.91
C ALA A 8 52.38 29.57 0.62
N ALA A 9 52.12 30.58 -0.21
CA ALA A 9 52.76 30.90 -1.51
C ALA A 9 52.92 29.69 -2.46
N ALA A 10 52.14 29.53 -3.54
CA ALA A 10 52.10 30.24 -4.84
C ALA A 10 52.98 29.60 -5.95
N SER A 11 52.38 29.33 -7.12
CA SER A 11 53.08 29.30 -8.43
C SER A 11 52.02 29.37 -9.56
N ARG A 12 51.92 30.49 -10.30
CA ARG A 12 52.44 30.70 -11.69
C ARG A 12 52.02 29.55 -12.63
N GLY A 13 51.21 29.74 -13.67
CA GLY A 13 51.19 30.82 -14.66
C GLY A 13 51.81 30.28 -15.96
N GLY A 14 51.05 30.27 -17.07
CA GLY A 14 51.60 29.91 -18.38
C GLY A 14 50.55 29.48 -19.40
N SER A 15 50.06 30.44 -20.20
CA SER A 15 49.33 30.20 -21.44
C SER A 15 50.27 29.64 -22.52
N GLY A 16 49.79 28.66 -23.29
CA GLY A 16 50.46 28.14 -24.48
C GLY A 16 49.46 27.42 -25.37
N ASN A 17 49.40 27.84 -26.63
CA ASN A 17 48.38 27.52 -27.62
C ASN A 17 48.82 26.32 -28.50
N ALA A 18 47.81 25.57 -28.98
CA ALA A 18 47.72 24.91 -30.29
C ALA A 18 48.15 23.42 -30.53
N VAL A 19 47.24 22.75 -31.27
CA VAL A 19 47.33 21.55 -32.18
C VAL A 19 47.56 20.18 -31.49
N ALA A 20 46.86 19.06 -31.75
CA ALA A 20 46.18 18.52 -32.93
C ALA A 20 45.12 17.44 -32.55
N LYS A 21 44.11 17.22 -33.42
CA LYS A 21 43.27 16.00 -33.46
C LYS A 21 43.98 14.87 -34.23
N PRO A 22 43.69 13.59 -33.92
CA PRO A 22 42.80 12.77 -34.76
C PRO A 22 41.74 12.06 -33.88
N ALA A 23 40.46 11.94 -34.26
CA ALA A 23 39.84 11.16 -35.33
C ALA A 23 39.91 9.64 -35.11
N GLY A 24 38.82 9.09 -34.56
CA GLY A 24 38.33 7.73 -34.83
C GLY A 24 38.77 6.64 -33.88
N GLU A 25 37.93 6.29 -32.90
CA GLU A 25 37.82 4.89 -32.48
C GLU A 25 36.44 4.57 -31.90
N GLU A 26 36.03 3.35 -32.17
CA GLU A 26 34.67 2.86 -32.26
C GLU A 26 34.03 2.56 -30.90
N ARG A 27 32.70 2.53 -30.92
CA ARG A 27 31.83 2.07 -29.84
C ARG A 27 32.28 0.70 -29.33
N THR A 28 32.58 0.61 -28.04
CA THR A 28 32.35 -0.63 -27.28
C THR A 28 31.55 -0.27 -26.03
N LEU A 29 30.23 -0.31 -26.15
CA LEU A 29 29.35 -0.35 -24.99
C LEU A 29 29.56 -1.72 -24.34
N THR A 30 30.28 -1.76 -23.23
CA THR A 30 30.51 -2.97 -22.46
C THR A 30 29.15 -3.54 -22.05
N SER A 31 28.81 -4.69 -22.63
CA SER A 31 27.60 -5.43 -22.30
C SER A 31 27.62 -5.80 -20.82
N VAL A 32 26.61 -5.37 -20.08
CA VAL A 32 26.39 -5.82 -18.71
C VAL A 32 26.04 -7.30 -18.79
N ALA A 33 26.86 -8.15 -18.16
CA ALA A 33 26.59 -9.57 -18.08
C ALA A 33 25.21 -9.80 -17.43
N ALA A 34 24.31 -10.43 -18.17
CA ALA A 34 23.09 -11.00 -17.65
C ALA A 34 23.47 -12.17 -16.73
N GLY A 35 23.70 -11.86 -15.46
CA GLY A 35 24.34 -12.80 -14.55
C GLY A 35 24.24 -12.41 -13.09
N ASP A 36 23.17 -11.73 -12.70
CA ASP A 36 22.64 -11.83 -11.35
C ASP A 36 21.13 -12.00 -11.52
N ARG A 37 20.67 -13.24 -11.37
CA ARG A 37 19.27 -13.50 -11.06
C ARG A 37 19.04 -12.72 -9.78
N PHE A 38 18.34 -11.59 -9.88
CA PHE A 38 17.85 -10.87 -8.73
C PHE A 38 16.99 -11.85 -7.93
N GLU A 39 17.60 -12.60 -7.02
CA GLU A 39 16.95 -12.98 -5.78
C GLU A 39 16.69 -11.65 -5.08
N THR A 40 15.64 -10.98 -5.54
CA THR A 40 15.00 -9.91 -4.82
C THR A 40 14.40 -10.63 -3.64
N LYS A 41 15.21 -10.86 -2.59
CA LYS A 41 14.70 -11.06 -1.26
C LYS A 41 13.90 -9.80 -1.02
N GLN A 42 12.58 -9.88 -1.28
CA GLN A 42 11.67 -8.77 -1.05
C GLN A 42 12.00 -8.28 0.35
N PRO A 43 12.10 -6.98 0.59
CA PRO A 43 12.35 -6.49 1.93
C PRO A 43 11.19 -6.97 2.80
N GLU A 44 11.39 -8.09 3.51
CA GLU A 44 10.36 -8.82 4.25
C GLU A 44 9.76 -7.96 5.37
N ASP A 45 10.45 -6.85 5.68
CA ASP A 45 10.14 -5.88 6.72
C ASP A 45 9.51 -4.56 6.23
N LEU A 46 9.34 -4.33 4.93
CA LEU A 46 8.62 -3.13 4.47
C LEU A 46 7.10 -3.35 4.52
N PRO A 47 6.33 -2.35 4.99
CA PRO A 47 4.88 -2.42 4.92
C PRO A 47 4.41 -2.62 3.47
N ARG A 48 3.40 -3.48 3.30
CA ARG A 48 2.75 -3.76 2.02
C ARG A 48 1.24 -3.68 2.18
N LEU A 49 0.54 -3.53 1.06
CA LEU A 49 -0.91 -3.47 1.03
C LEU A 49 -1.52 -4.87 1.01
N TRP A 50 -2.46 -5.08 1.92
CA TRP A 50 -3.28 -6.28 2.09
C TRP A 50 -4.73 -5.96 1.77
N HIS A 51 -5.39 -6.76 0.96
CA HIS A 51 -6.82 -6.63 0.76
C HIS A 51 -7.54 -7.37 1.88
N VAL A 52 -8.34 -6.63 2.65
CA VAL A 52 -9.16 -7.15 3.75
C VAL A 52 -10.61 -7.23 3.30
N THR A 53 -11.24 -8.38 3.55
CA THR A 53 -12.70 -8.55 3.47
C THR A 53 -13.21 -9.00 4.83
N LEU A 54 -14.04 -8.18 5.45
CA LEU A 54 -14.67 -8.48 6.73
C LEU A 54 -16.17 -8.74 6.51
N SER A 55 -16.63 -9.92 6.90
CA SER A 55 -18.04 -10.32 6.83
C SER A 55 -18.64 -10.34 8.24
N VAL A 56 -19.77 -9.67 8.41
CA VAL A 56 -20.48 -9.54 9.69
C VAL A 56 -21.94 -9.91 9.50
N SER A 57 -22.55 -10.54 10.50
CA SER A 57 -23.96 -10.94 10.45
C SER A 57 -24.58 -11.04 11.84
N GLY A 58 -25.90 -10.93 11.92
CA GLY A 58 -26.68 -11.10 13.14
C GLY A 58 -28.16 -10.81 12.91
N GLU A 59 -28.85 -10.34 13.94
CA GLU A 59 -30.29 -10.04 13.86
C GLU A 59 -30.63 -8.97 12.83
N GLU A 60 -31.82 -9.06 12.23
CA GLU A 60 -32.25 -8.09 11.22
C GLU A 60 -32.31 -6.66 11.77
N ALA A 61 -31.80 -5.71 10.99
CA ALA A 61 -31.80 -4.28 11.28
C ALA A 61 -32.38 -3.47 10.11
N PRO A 62 -32.99 -2.30 10.35
CA PRO A 62 -33.53 -1.46 9.29
C PRO A 62 -32.46 -1.03 8.28
N LEU A 63 -32.65 -1.32 6.98
CA LEU A 63 -31.67 -1.04 5.92
C LEU A 63 -31.15 0.40 5.87
N LYS A 64 -31.99 1.39 6.23
CA LYS A 64 -31.59 2.80 6.28
C LYS A 64 -30.59 3.08 7.41
N GLU A 65 -30.75 2.41 8.55
CA GLU A 65 -29.85 2.53 9.69
C GLU A 65 -28.52 1.83 9.39
N VAL A 66 -28.58 0.63 8.81
CA VAL A 66 -27.38 -0.11 8.35
C VAL A 66 -26.58 0.72 7.36
N ARG A 67 -27.25 1.30 6.35
CA ARG A 67 -26.60 2.18 5.37
C ARG A 67 -25.89 3.35 6.04
N ARG A 68 -26.60 4.10 6.90
CA ARG A 68 -26.06 5.26 7.60
C ARG A 68 -24.85 4.88 8.46
N ALA A 69 -24.92 3.74 9.14
CA ALA A 69 -23.84 3.26 9.99
C ALA A 69 -22.60 2.87 9.19
N LEU A 70 -22.77 2.20 8.05
CA LEU A 70 -21.67 1.88 7.13
C LEU A 70 -21.07 3.15 6.49
N GLU A 71 -21.89 4.15 6.17
CA GLU A 71 -21.42 5.46 5.70
C GLU A 71 -20.60 6.17 6.80
N GLN A 72 -21.04 6.09 8.07
CA GLN A 72 -20.29 6.64 9.20
C GLN A 72 -18.97 5.89 9.43
N LEU A 73 -18.97 4.55 9.35
CA LEU A 73 -17.76 3.74 9.44
C LEU A 73 -16.75 4.13 8.34
N ALA A 74 -17.22 4.38 7.11
CA ALA A 74 -16.38 4.84 6.01
C ALA A 74 -15.82 6.25 6.23
N HIS A 75 -16.56 7.11 6.91
CA HIS A 75 -16.10 8.44 7.30
C HIS A 75 -15.00 8.38 8.37
N ASP A 76 -15.21 7.55 9.40
CA ASP A 76 -14.30 7.40 10.54
C ASP A 76 -13.01 6.67 10.15
N HIS A 77 -13.08 5.83 9.10
CA HIS A 77 -11.98 5.01 8.64
C HIS A 77 -11.68 5.25 7.15
N PRO A 78 -11.00 6.36 6.80
CA PRO A 78 -10.92 6.89 5.43
C PRO A 78 -10.00 6.09 4.49
N PHE A 79 -10.21 4.77 4.37
CA PHE A 79 -9.60 3.89 3.35
C PHE A 79 -10.57 2.75 2.94
N LEU A 80 -11.83 2.78 3.41
CA LEU A 80 -12.86 1.84 2.95
C LEU A 80 -13.08 1.99 1.44
N LEU A 81 -12.80 0.91 0.70
CA LEU A 81 -13.06 0.87 -0.74
C LEU A 81 -14.56 0.78 -0.97
N THR A 82 -15.20 -0.22 -0.36
CA THR A 82 -16.60 -0.57 -0.61
C THR A 82 -17.20 -1.37 0.54
N SER A 83 -18.50 -1.20 0.78
CA SER A 83 -19.27 -2.11 1.63
C SER A 83 -20.53 -2.59 0.89
N ARG A 84 -20.89 -3.88 1.05
CA ARG A 84 -22.18 -4.44 0.64
C ARG A 84 -23.00 -4.82 1.85
N TYR A 85 -24.32 -4.62 1.81
CA TYR A 85 -25.16 -4.88 2.98
C TYR A 85 -26.57 -5.35 2.64
N ALA A 86 -27.11 -6.15 3.54
CA ALA A 86 -28.50 -6.58 3.60
C ALA A 86 -29.07 -6.20 4.99
N ASN A 87 -30.26 -6.68 5.31
CA ASN A 87 -30.89 -6.42 6.60
C ASN A 87 -30.26 -7.23 7.73
N ASP A 88 -29.50 -8.30 7.47
CA ASP A 88 -28.96 -9.24 8.45
C ASP A 88 -27.44 -9.48 8.34
N HIS A 89 -26.79 -8.87 7.34
CA HIS A 89 -25.35 -8.99 7.14
C HIS A 89 -24.75 -7.83 6.35
N ALA A 90 -23.44 -7.69 6.46
CA ALA A 90 -22.66 -6.80 5.61
C ALA A 90 -21.26 -7.38 5.34
N GLU A 91 -20.67 -6.96 4.23
CA GLU A 91 -19.29 -7.21 3.88
C GLU A 91 -18.59 -5.88 3.62
N ILE A 92 -17.45 -5.70 4.28
CA ILE A 92 -16.65 -4.48 4.23
C ILE A 92 -15.31 -4.82 3.60
N ARG A 93 -14.88 -4.03 2.60
CA ARG A 93 -13.63 -4.25 1.87
C ARG A 93 -12.75 -3.01 1.85
N TYR A 94 -11.45 -3.21 2.07
CA TYR A 94 -10.45 -2.14 2.06
C TYR A 94 -9.03 -2.67 1.84
N TRP A 95 -8.10 -1.76 1.57
CA TRP A 95 -6.67 -2.06 1.61
C TRP A 95 -6.10 -1.62 2.95
N GLU A 96 -5.36 -2.51 3.60
CA GLU A 96 -4.67 -2.27 4.87
C GLU A 96 -3.16 -2.31 4.67
N GLU A 97 -2.43 -1.42 5.32
CA GLU A 97 -0.97 -1.38 5.25
C GLU A 97 -0.37 -2.11 6.46
N ALA A 98 0.31 -3.22 6.22
CA ALA A 98 0.92 -4.00 7.29
C ALA A 98 2.17 -4.75 6.79
N ARG A 99 3.05 -5.13 7.72
CA ARG A 99 4.28 -5.88 7.40
C ARG A 99 3.96 -7.30 6.94
N ASP A 100 3.05 -7.95 7.67
CA ASP A 100 2.62 -9.32 7.40
C ASP A 100 1.09 -9.47 7.53
N LEU A 101 0.61 -10.68 7.21
CA LEU A 101 -0.79 -11.04 7.23
C LEU A 101 -1.39 -10.96 8.64
N HIS A 102 -0.64 -11.34 9.67
CA HIS A 102 -1.13 -11.33 11.04
C HIS A 102 -1.33 -9.91 11.55
N ASP A 103 -0.38 -9.01 11.25
CA ASP A 103 -0.50 -7.58 11.57
C ASP A 103 -1.75 -6.99 10.89
N ALA A 104 -1.99 -7.28 9.59
CA ALA A 104 -3.18 -6.82 8.88
C ALA A 104 -4.48 -7.37 9.50
N ALA A 105 -4.52 -8.66 9.84
CA ALA A 105 -5.69 -9.26 10.48
C ALA A 105 -5.96 -8.66 11.87
N ALA A 106 -4.92 -8.41 12.66
CA ALA A 106 -5.05 -7.81 13.98
C ALA A 106 -5.61 -6.38 13.90
N VAL A 107 -5.13 -5.58 12.95
CA VAL A 107 -5.68 -4.24 12.67
C VAL A 107 -7.17 -4.34 12.31
N ALA A 108 -7.53 -5.23 11.38
CA ALA A 108 -8.92 -5.39 10.95
C ALA A 108 -9.89 -5.73 12.10
N LEU A 109 -9.51 -6.69 12.95
CA LEU A 109 -10.32 -7.11 14.09
C LEU A 109 -10.46 -6.02 15.14
N ARG A 110 -9.37 -5.26 15.38
CA ARG A 110 -9.36 -4.15 16.32
C ARG A 110 -10.27 -3.01 15.86
N LEU A 111 -10.17 -2.65 14.59
CA LEU A 111 -11.00 -1.60 14.00
C LEU A 111 -12.49 -1.91 14.12
N TRP A 112 -12.88 -3.15 13.86
CA TRP A 112 -14.26 -3.57 14.08
C TRP A 112 -14.70 -3.39 15.54
N GLY A 113 -13.89 -3.86 16.48
CA GLY A 113 -14.18 -3.74 17.91
C GLY A 113 -14.31 -2.29 18.38
N GLU A 114 -13.47 -1.39 17.87
CA GLU A 114 -13.41 0.02 18.26
C GLU A 114 -14.52 0.86 17.61
N HIS A 115 -14.80 0.64 16.32
CA HIS A 115 -15.64 1.55 15.54
C HIS A 115 -17.08 1.09 15.34
N ARG A 116 -17.42 -0.19 15.57
CA ARG A 116 -18.80 -0.67 15.31
C ARG A 116 -19.85 0.08 16.12
N GLN A 117 -19.54 0.39 17.38
CA GLN A 117 -20.47 1.05 18.29
C GLN A 117 -20.57 2.55 17.99
N THR A 118 -19.44 3.20 17.70
CA THR A 118 -19.40 4.63 17.37
C THR A 118 -20.07 4.93 16.03
N ALA A 119 -19.95 4.01 15.06
CA ALA A 119 -20.63 4.10 13.78
C ALA A 119 -22.14 3.78 13.87
N GLY A 120 -22.61 3.19 14.98
CA GLY A 120 -24.01 2.79 15.15
C GLY A 120 -24.39 1.54 14.35
N LEU A 121 -23.44 0.64 14.11
CA LEU A 121 -23.74 -0.64 13.46
C LEU A 121 -24.59 -1.51 14.39
N PRO A 122 -25.46 -2.36 13.84
CA PRO A 122 -26.14 -3.40 14.61
C PRO A 122 -25.12 -4.26 15.38
N PRO A 123 -25.51 -4.92 16.47
CA PRO A 123 -24.62 -5.76 17.28
C PRO A 123 -24.26 -7.09 16.59
N TRP A 124 -23.98 -7.04 15.28
CA TRP A 124 -23.56 -8.16 14.45
C TRP A 124 -22.17 -8.65 14.82
N GLU A 125 -22.00 -9.96 14.71
CA GLU A 125 -20.76 -10.65 14.98
C GLU A 125 -19.93 -10.77 13.71
N ILE A 126 -18.60 -10.87 13.86
CA ILE A 126 -17.72 -11.21 12.74
C ILE A 126 -17.95 -12.68 12.42
N VAL A 127 -18.35 -12.97 11.19
CA VAL A 127 -18.58 -14.33 10.70
C VAL A 127 -17.57 -14.76 9.65
N GLY A 128 -16.75 -13.82 9.14
CA GLY A 128 -15.68 -14.11 8.20
C GLY A 128 -14.64 -13.00 8.16
N LEU A 129 -13.38 -13.40 8.00
CA LEU A 129 -12.26 -12.51 7.73
C LEU A 129 -11.39 -13.14 6.64
N GLU A 130 -11.17 -12.42 5.56
CA GLU A 130 -10.22 -12.76 4.53
C GLU A 130 -9.16 -11.66 4.42
N VAL A 131 -7.89 -12.07 4.42
CA VAL A 131 -6.73 -11.20 4.23
C VAL A 131 -5.85 -11.82 3.16
N ILE A 132 -5.69 -11.11 2.04
CA ILE A 132 -4.88 -11.58 0.91
C ILE A 132 -3.93 -10.50 0.44
N ASP A 133 -2.75 -10.90 -0.02
CA ASP A 133 -1.82 -9.97 -0.62
C ASP A 133 -2.34 -9.45 -1.97
N ARG A 134 -1.71 -8.37 -2.45
CA ARG A 134 -2.07 -7.74 -3.71
C ARG A 134 -1.94 -8.68 -4.93
N GLN A 135 -0.95 -9.57 -4.93
CA GLN A 135 -0.73 -10.50 -6.05
C GLN A 135 -1.88 -11.50 -6.15
N THR A 136 -2.25 -12.10 -5.02
CA THR A 136 -3.36 -13.05 -4.87
C THR A 136 -4.69 -12.40 -5.24
N TYR A 137 -4.92 -11.15 -4.80
CA TYR A 137 -6.10 -10.38 -5.21
C TYR A 137 -6.20 -10.27 -6.73
N HIS A 138 -5.14 -9.78 -7.40
CA HIS A 138 -5.14 -9.62 -8.85
C HIS A 138 -5.26 -10.95 -9.60
N GLN A 139 -4.62 -12.01 -9.10
CA GLN A 139 -4.74 -13.34 -9.68
C GLN A 139 -6.20 -13.82 -9.66
N ARG A 140 -6.87 -13.76 -8.50
CA ARG A 140 -8.26 -14.22 -8.41
C ARG A 140 -9.20 -13.39 -9.27
N ILE A 141 -8.99 -12.08 -9.37
CA ILE A 141 -9.74 -11.22 -10.30
C ILE A 141 -9.57 -11.69 -11.75
N ALA A 142 -8.35 -12.00 -12.16
CA ALA A 142 -8.07 -12.51 -13.50
C ALA A 142 -8.70 -13.90 -13.76
N GLU A 143 -8.78 -14.74 -12.73
CA GLU A 143 -9.38 -16.08 -12.79
C GLU A 143 -10.91 -16.06 -12.66
N GLY A 144 -11.53 -14.91 -12.40
CA GLY A 144 -12.99 -14.78 -12.22
C GLY A 144 -13.53 -15.28 -10.87
N TYR A 145 -12.65 -15.72 -9.97
CA TYR A 145 -12.97 -16.12 -8.59
C TYR A 145 -12.63 -15.03 -7.56
N GLY A 146 -12.19 -13.86 -8.03
CA GLY A 146 -11.85 -12.72 -7.19
C GLY A 146 -13.07 -12.19 -6.46
N PRO A 147 -12.86 -11.51 -5.31
CA PRO A 147 -13.90 -10.67 -4.74
C PRO A 147 -14.42 -9.79 -5.87
N ALA A 148 -15.74 -9.69 -6.07
CA ALA A 148 -16.32 -8.90 -7.17
C ALA A 148 -15.55 -7.58 -7.35
N PRO A 149 -15.13 -7.22 -8.57
CA PRO A 149 -14.27 -6.05 -8.80
C PRO A 149 -14.88 -4.88 -8.04
N ALA A 150 -14.04 -4.18 -7.25
CA ALA A 150 -14.51 -3.15 -6.33
C ALA A 150 -15.54 -2.27 -7.05
N SER A 151 -16.81 -2.39 -6.62
CA SER A 151 -17.90 -1.53 -7.07
C SER A 151 -17.47 -0.06 -6.93
N PRO A 152 -18.15 0.91 -7.59
CA PRO A 152 -17.87 2.32 -7.35
C PRO A 152 -17.78 2.58 -5.85
N VAL A 153 -16.75 3.30 -5.41
CA VAL A 153 -16.47 3.55 -3.98
C VAL A 153 -17.77 3.91 -3.24
N GLY A 154 -18.01 3.26 -2.10
CA GLY A 154 -19.19 3.54 -1.26
C GLY A 154 -19.92 2.31 -0.72
N VAL A 155 -21.15 2.55 -0.26
CA VAL A 155 -22.00 1.57 0.43
C VAL A 155 -23.17 1.19 -0.46
N HIS A 156 -23.30 -0.11 -0.76
CA HIS A 156 -24.27 -0.64 -1.73
C HIS A 156 -25.09 -1.78 -1.15
N PRO A 157 -26.38 -1.92 -1.47
CA PRO A 157 -27.11 -3.13 -1.10
C PRO A 157 -26.54 -4.36 -1.83
N TYR A 158 -26.82 -5.57 -1.30
CA TYR A 158 -26.59 -6.81 -2.05
C TYR A 158 -27.48 -6.91 -3.29
#